data_AF-A0A0E9N9W4-F1
#
_entry.id   AF-A0A0E9N9W4-F1
#
_cell.length_a   1.000
_cell.length_b   1.000
_cell.length_c   1.000
_cell.angle_alpha   90.00
_cell.angle_beta   90.00
_cell.angle_gamma   90.00
#
_symmetry.space_group_name_H-M   'P 1'
#
loop_
_entity.id
_entity.type
_entity.pdbx_description
1 polymer ?
#
loop_
_entity_poly.entity_id
_entity_poly.type
_entity_poly.pdbx_seq_one_letter_code
_entity_poly.pdbx_strand_id
1 'polypeptide(L)'
;MRIPFFTADFSAEQERKKKLAEETVKKREDEAPITALIEKHFDTVLHTAILTSAVLGSVYFWRRNLRRFPTANHVTPELIARKKPLVGYVTSVGDGDNFRFYHTPGGWLTGWHWLRKIPTGQKALKDQTIHVRLAGIDAPECAHFGKPAQPYSAEALAWLRGKLLNRRVRVQLYQRDQYTRVVGMCWYWKWGIWKQNVSLEMLQVGLATVYTSAGSVYGEIEQDLLKAEKTARSKKVGMWKLVKPFDSIKNDGTPKTHRNRTCRVTILFLAN
;
A
#
# COMPACT_ATOMS: atom_id res chain seq x y z
N MET A 1 -69.57 49.71 12.18
CA MET A 1 -68.58 48.69 11.77
C MET A 1 -68.97 47.36 12.41
N ARG A 2 -69.58 46.43 11.66
CA ARG A 2 -69.92 45.08 12.16
C ARG A 2 -68.88 44.11 11.61
N ILE A 3 -68.08 43.54 12.51
CA ILE A 3 -67.08 42.52 12.20
C ILE A 3 -67.84 41.20 11.93
N PRO A 4 -67.67 40.52 10.79
CA PRO A 4 -68.29 39.23 10.56
C PRO A 4 -67.69 38.19 11.51
N PHE A 5 -68.60 37.49 12.17
CA PHE A 5 -68.40 36.72 13.38
C PHE A 5 -67.92 35.29 13.07
N PHE A 6 -66.64 35.05 13.34
CA PHE A 6 -65.90 33.82 13.70
C PHE A 6 -66.68 32.52 14.03
N THR A 7 -67.60 32.06 13.18
CA THR A 7 -68.45 30.86 13.47
C THR A 7 -68.32 29.75 12.44
N ALA A 8 -68.07 30.09 11.16
CA ALA A 8 -67.84 29.09 10.11
C ALA A 8 -66.51 28.33 10.31
N ASP A 9 -65.46 29.01 10.80
CA ASP A 9 -64.15 28.40 11.06
C ASP A 9 -64.18 27.39 12.21
N PHE A 10 -65.01 27.63 13.24
CA PHE A 10 -65.10 26.73 14.40
C PHE A 10 -65.77 25.40 14.05
N SER A 11 -66.85 25.42 13.26
CA SER A 11 -67.54 24.18 12.84
C SER A 11 -66.66 23.30 11.93
N ALA A 12 -65.96 23.91 10.99
CA ALA A 12 -65.00 23.21 10.12
C ALA A 12 -63.82 22.63 10.91
N GLU A 13 -63.36 23.33 11.96
CA GLU A 13 -62.32 22.83 12.85
C GLU A 13 -62.79 21.63 13.68
N GLN A 14 -64.02 21.64 14.18
CA GLN A 14 -64.61 20.52 14.91
C GLN A 14 -64.77 19.28 14.02
N GLU A 15 -65.19 19.44 12.76
CA GLU A 15 -65.34 18.33 11.82
C GLU A 15 -63.97 17.73 11.43
N ARG A 16 -62.94 18.57 11.26
CA ARG A 16 -61.56 18.12 11.05
C ARG A 16 -61.03 17.32 12.25
N LYS A 17 -61.27 17.80 13.47
CA LYS A 17 -60.89 17.09 14.70
C LYS A 17 -61.57 15.74 14.81
N LYS A 18 -62.85 15.64 14.42
CA LYS A 18 -63.60 14.38 14.42
C LYS A 18 -63.04 13.39 13.38
N LYS A 19 -62.76 13.84 12.17
CA LYS A 19 -62.15 13.00 11.12
C LYS A 19 -60.76 12.48 11.53
N LEU A 20 -59.94 13.33 12.14
CA LEU A 20 -58.63 12.94 12.68
C LEU A 20 -58.76 11.91 13.82
N ALA A 21 -59.76 12.06 14.70
CA ALA A 21 -60.04 11.10 15.75
C ALA A 21 -60.47 9.73 15.18
N GLU A 22 -61.36 9.71 14.18
CA GLU A 22 -61.80 8.47 13.52
C GLU A 22 -60.63 7.79 12.78
N GLU A 23 -59.79 8.57 12.09
CA GLU A 23 -58.61 8.06 11.39
C GLU A 23 -57.58 7.46 12.36
N THR A 24 -57.36 8.09 13.52
CA THR A 24 -56.45 7.56 14.55
C THR A 24 -56.98 6.30 15.23
N VAL A 25 -58.29 6.17 15.44
CA VAL A 25 -58.91 4.95 15.97
C VAL A 25 -58.74 3.81 14.98
N LYS A 26 -59.08 4.05 13.71
CA LYS A 26 -58.94 3.05 12.64
C LYS A 26 -57.49 2.56 12.51
N LYS A 27 -56.52 3.49 12.55
CA LYS A 27 -55.10 3.16 12.53
C LYS A 27 -54.67 2.27 13.71
N ARG A 28 -55.20 2.50 14.92
CA ARG A 28 -54.91 1.66 16.10
C ARG A 28 -55.52 0.26 15.97
N GLU A 29 -56.73 0.15 15.43
CA GLU A 29 -57.38 -1.14 15.18
C GLU A 29 -56.59 -1.97 14.15
N ASP A 30 -56.08 -1.32 13.11
CA ASP A 30 -55.24 -1.97 12.09
C ASP A 30 -53.86 -2.39 12.65
N GLU A 31 -53.27 -1.63 13.60
CA GLU A 31 -51.96 -1.92 14.20
C GLU A 31 -52.00 -2.99 15.33
N ALA A 32 -53.10 -3.11 16.07
CA ALA A 32 -53.27 -4.05 17.19
C ALA A 32 -53.00 -5.54 16.87
N PRO A 33 -53.46 -6.13 15.75
CA PRO A 33 -53.16 -7.52 15.43
C PRO A 33 -51.66 -7.74 15.11
N ILE A 34 -50.99 -6.73 14.55
CA ILE A 34 -49.56 -6.79 14.22
C ILE A 34 -48.73 -6.77 15.50
N THR A 35 -49.05 -5.87 16.44
CA THR A 35 -48.33 -5.79 17.71
C THR A 35 -48.49 -7.05 18.55
N ALA A 36 -49.70 -7.62 18.61
CA ALA A 36 -49.96 -8.88 19.30
C ALA A 36 -49.20 -10.07 18.67
N LEU A 37 -49.08 -10.10 17.33
CA LEU A 37 -48.29 -11.12 16.62
C LEU A 37 -46.79 -10.98 16.92
N ILE A 38 -46.28 -9.75 16.95
CA ILE A 38 -44.88 -9.46 17.29
C ILE A 38 -44.58 -9.83 18.74
N GLU A 39 -45.47 -9.52 19.67
CA GLU A 39 -45.31 -9.87 21.10
C GLU A 39 -45.29 -11.39 21.29
N LYS A 40 -46.19 -12.11 20.60
CA LYS A 40 -46.24 -13.58 20.60
C LYS A 40 -44.96 -14.24 20.04
N HIS A 41 -44.33 -13.60 19.05
CA HIS A 41 -43.12 -14.10 18.40
C HIS A 41 -41.88 -13.25 18.71
N PHE A 42 -41.89 -12.51 19.82
CA PHE A 42 -40.87 -11.52 20.13
C PHE A 42 -39.47 -12.12 20.15
N ASP A 43 -39.33 -13.30 20.77
CA ASP A 43 -38.06 -14.02 20.81
C ASP A 43 -37.57 -14.36 19.40
N THR A 44 -38.46 -14.81 18.51
CA THR A 44 -38.06 -15.16 17.13
C THR A 44 -37.62 -13.91 16.36
N VAL A 45 -38.36 -12.80 16.49
CA VAL A 45 -37.99 -11.53 15.88
C VAL A 45 -36.67 -11.00 16.44
N LEU A 46 -36.45 -11.12 17.75
CA LEU A 46 -35.23 -10.67 18.42
C LEU A 46 -34.01 -11.48 17.96
N HIS A 47 -34.09 -12.81 17.99
CA HIS A 47 -32.98 -13.68 17.56
C HIS A 47 -32.66 -13.51 16.08
N THR A 48 -33.68 -13.37 15.22
CA THR A 48 -33.47 -13.14 13.78
C THR A 48 -32.89 -11.75 13.50
N ALA A 49 -33.29 -10.71 14.24
CA ALA A 49 -32.70 -9.37 14.14
C ALA A 49 -31.24 -9.36 14.59
N ILE A 50 -30.91 -10.03 15.70
CA ILE A 50 -29.53 -10.18 16.19
C ILE A 50 -28.68 -10.94 15.15
N LEU A 51 -29.16 -12.08 14.66
CA LEU A 51 -28.45 -12.87 13.66
C LEU A 51 -28.21 -12.08 12.37
N THR A 52 -29.24 -11.39 11.87
CA THR A 52 -29.14 -10.58 10.65
C THR A 52 -28.15 -9.44 10.84
N SER A 53 -28.21 -8.73 11.97
CA SER A 53 -27.27 -7.66 12.29
C SER A 53 -25.83 -8.17 12.42
N ALA A 54 -25.65 -9.33 13.07
CA ALA A 54 -24.35 -9.97 13.21
C ALA A 54 -23.77 -10.42 11.86
N VAL A 55 -24.59 -11.00 10.98
CA VAL A 55 -24.18 -11.41 9.63
C VAL A 55 -23.80 -10.18 8.79
N LEU A 56 -24.65 -9.16 8.74
CA LEU A 56 -24.38 -7.93 7.99
C LEU A 56 -23.14 -7.20 8.53
N GLY A 57 -23.01 -7.09 9.85
CA GLY A 57 -21.83 -6.52 10.51
C GLY A 57 -20.56 -7.31 10.18
N SER A 58 -20.63 -8.65 10.21
CA SER A 58 -19.51 -9.53 9.86
C SER A 58 -19.09 -9.40 8.40
N VAL A 59 -20.05 -9.35 7.47
CA VAL A 59 -19.79 -9.16 6.04
C VAL A 59 -19.17 -7.77 5.79
N TYR A 60 -19.71 -6.73 6.42
CA TYR A 60 -19.15 -5.38 6.35
C TYR A 60 -17.71 -5.33 6.86
N PHE A 61 -17.46 -5.90 8.04
CA PHE A 61 -16.12 -5.99 8.64
C PHE A 61 -15.15 -6.75 7.74
N TRP A 62 -15.58 -7.89 7.17
CA TRP A 62 -14.76 -8.68 6.26
C TRP A 62 -14.42 -7.90 4.98
N ARG A 63 -15.41 -7.27 4.33
CA ARG A 63 -15.18 -6.47 3.11
C ARG A 63 -14.25 -5.29 3.37
N ARG A 64 -14.35 -4.66 4.54
CA ARG A 64 -13.57 -3.49 4.93
C ARG A 64 -12.12 -3.83 5.33
N ASN A 65 -11.92 -4.92 6.06
CA ASN A 65 -10.65 -5.22 6.74
C ASN A 65 -9.96 -6.50 6.28
N LEU A 66 -10.72 -7.51 5.88
CA LEU A 66 -10.21 -8.86 5.60
C LEU A 66 -10.20 -9.25 4.12
N ARG A 67 -10.74 -8.39 3.24
CA ARG A 67 -10.70 -8.60 1.79
C ARG A 67 -9.27 -8.54 1.27
N ARG A 68 -8.87 -9.56 0.50
CA ARG A 68 -7.55 -9.63 -0.13
C ARG A 68 -7.50 -8.85 -1.45
N PHE A 69 -6.40 -8.13 -1.67
CA PHE A 69 -6.02 -7.50 -2.93
C PHE A 69 -4.95 -8.36 -3.65
N PRO A 70 -5.26 -8.95 -4.82
CA PRO A 70 -4.31 -9.76 -5.56
C PRO A 70 -3.16 -8.95 -6.17
N THR A 71 -3.47 -7.80 -6.75
CA THR A 71 -2.50 -6.92 -7.44
C THR A 71 -2.66 -5.47 -7.00
N ALA A 72 -1.67 -4.63 -7.33
CA ALA A 72 -1.71 -3.19 -7.08
C ALA A 72 -2.94 -2.50 -7.70
N ASN A 73 -3.47 -3.05 -8.81
CA ASN A 73 -4.61 -2.48 -9.50
C ASN A 73 -5.90 -2.54 -8.67
N HIS A 74 -6.00 -3.50 -7.75
CA HIS A 74 -7.15 -3.67 -6.88
C HIS A 74 -7.10 -2.77 -5.63
N VAL A 75 -5.98 -2.08 -5.40
CA VAL A 75 -5.85 -1.10 -4.32
C VAL A 75 -6.57 0.17 -4.74
N THR A 76 -7.65 0.52 -4.03
CA THR A 76 -8.45 1.70 -4.35
C THR A 76 -7.73 3.00 -3.95
N PRO A 77 -7.95 4.11 -4.66
CA PRO A 77 -7.39 5.42 -4.30
C PRO A 77 -7.73 5.85 -2.88
N GLU A 78 -8.92 5.48 -2.37
CA GLU A 78 -9.33 5.75 -0.99
C GLU A 78 -8.39 5.10 0.05
N LEU A 79 -7.91 3.89 -0.21
CA LEU A 79 -6.96 3.20 0.70
C LEU A 79 -5.60 3.90 0.71
N ILE A 80 -5.19 4.41 -0.45
CA ILE A 80 -3.94 5.16 -0.61
C ILE A 80 -4.05 6.52 0.09
N ALA A 81 -5.16 7.25 -0.11
CA ALA A 81 -5.43 8.52 0.55
C ALA A 81 -5.43 8.39 2.09
N ARG A 82 -5.99 7.27 2.60
CA ARG A 82 -5.98 6.94 4.04
C ARG A 82 -4.64 6.37 4.54
N LYS A 83 -3.65 6.22 3.67
CA LYS A 83 -2.35 5.58 3.97
C LYS A 83 -2.51 4.21 4.65
N LYS A 84 -3.51 3.42 4.25
CA LYS A 84 -3.86 2.17 4.96
C LYS A 84 -2.71 1.16 4.82
N PRO A 85 -2.21 0.57 5.92
CA PRO A 85 -1.19 -0.46 5.83
C PRO A 85 -1.77 -1.78 5.31
N LEU A 86 -1.08 -2.39 4.34
CA LEU A 86 -1.34 -3.75 3.88
C LEU A 86 -0.38 -4.73 4.55
N VAL A 87 -0.92 -5.79 5.13
CA VAL A 87 -0.13 -6.88 5.70
C VAL A 87 0.09 -7.96 4.65
N GLY A 88 1.28 -8.50 4.56
CA GLY A 88 1.52 -9.62 3.65
C GLY A 88 2.89 -10.24 3.81
N TYR A 89 3.17 -11.18 2.91
CA TYR A 89 4.39 -11.99 2.95
C TYR A 89 5.19 -11.78 1.68
N VAL A 90 6.47 -11.47 1.81
CA VAL A 90 7.33 -11.18 0.66
C VAL A 90 7.66 -12.48 -0.06
N THR A 91 7.37 -12.51 -1.36
CA THR A 91 7.50 -13.71 -2.19
C THR A 91 8.72 -13.65 -3.10
N SER A 92 9.07 -12.46 -3.59
CA SER A 92 10.25 -12.26 -4.43
C SER A 92 10.80 -10.85 -4.28
N VAL A 93 12.11 -10.72 -4.43
CA VAL A 93 12.82 -9.43 -4.49
C VAL A 93 13.64 -9.43 -5.78
N GLY A 94 13.31 -8.50 -6.68
CA GLY A 94 13.90 -8.40 -8.01
C GLY A 94 15.04 -7.39 -8.07
N ASP A 95 14.85 -6.24 -7.41
CA ASP A 95 15.76 -5.09 -7.45
C ASP A 95 16.14 -4.64 -6.04
N GLY A 96 17.05 -3.68 -5.93
CA GLY A 96 17.54 -3.15 -4.65
C GLY A 96 16.51 -2.34 -3.86
N ASP A 97 15.44 -1.83 -4.49
CA ASP A 97 14.39 -1.02 -3.86
C ASP A 97 12.97 -1.57 -4.09
N ASN A 98 12.82 -2.66 -4.86
CA ASN A 98 11.54 -3.23 -5.26
C ASN A 98 11.37 -4.67 -4.76
N PHE A 99 10.16 -5.00 -4.31
CA PHE A 99 9.79 -6.37 -3.96
C PHE A 99 8.33 -6.66 -4.26
N ARG A 100 8.00 -7.95 -4.38
CA ARG A 100 6.62 -8.44 -4.52
C ARG A 100 6.21 -9.15 -3.25
N PHE A 101 4.99 -8.88 -2.81
CA PHE A 101 4.43 -9.55 -1.65
C PHE A 101 3.02 -10.06 -1.91
N TYR A 102 2.71 -11.18 -1.29
CA TYR A 102 1.38 -11.78 -1.28
C TYR A 102 0.59 -11.19 -0.11
N HIS A 103 -0.51 -10.51 -0.40
CA HIS A 103 -1.30 -9.86 0.63
C HIS A 103 -2.07 -10.88 1.49
N THR A 104 -1.84 -10.83 2.80
CA THR A 104 -2.43 -11.73 3.80
C THR A 104 -3.21 -10.90 4.83
N PRO A 105 -4.43 -10.45 4.51
CA PRO A 105 -5.19 -9.56 5.39
C PRO A 105 -5.49 -10.25 6.73
N GLY A 106 -5.23 -9.55 7.83
CA GLY A 106 -5.33 -10.09 9.21
C GLY A 106 -4.20 -11.03 9.63
N GLY A 107 -3.35 -11.49 8.70
CA GLY A 107 -2.18 -12.32 9.01
C GLY A 107 -2.54 -13.58 9.82
N TRP A 108 -1.77 -13.84 10.87
CA TRP A 108 -1.94 -15.04 11.70
C TRP A 108 -3.36 -15.17 12.30
N LEU A 109 -3.95 -14.04 12.74
CA LEU A 109 -5.26 -14.02 13.40
C LEU A 109 -6.40 -14.50 12.51
N THR A 110 -6.23 -14.45 11.19
CA THR A 110 -7.27 -14.80 10.20
C THR A 110 -6.95 -16.08 9.44
N GLY A 111 -6.14 -16.95 10.04
CA GLY A 111 -5.86 -18.28 9.49
C GLY A 111 -4.62 -18.36 8.62
N TRP A 112 -3.92 -17.27 8.31
CA TRP A 112 -2.75 -17.37 7.46
C TRP A 112 -1.61 -18.10 8.19
N HIS A 113 -1.03 -19.11 7.53
CA HIS A 113 0.01 -20.06 7.98
C HIS A 113 -0.49 -21.34 8.67
N TRP A 114 -1.61 -21.33 9.40
CA TRP A 114 -2.15 -22.54 10.05
C TRP A 114 -3.40 -23.12 9.35
N LEU A 115 -4.20 -22.29 8.69
CA LEU A 115 -5.36 -22.72 7.90
C LEU A 115 -5.20 -22.39 6.41
N ARG A 116 -4.73 -21.18 6.09
CA ARG A 116 -4.52 -20.66 4.74
C ARG A 116 -3.04 -20.68 4.40
N LYS A 117 -2.66 -21.51 3.43
CA LYS A 117 -1.28 -21.62 2.94
C LYS A 117 -0.98 -20.49 1.94
N ILE A 118 0.26 -20.01 1.97
CA ILE A 118 0.76 -19.03 1.00
C ILE A 118 1.39 -19.83 -0.16
N PRO A 119 0.98 -19.59 -1.41
CA PRO A 119 1.55 -20.30 -2.55
C PRO A 119 3.03 -19.89 -2.74
N THR A 120 3.88 -20.86 -3.05
CA THR A 120 5.32 -20.65 -3.32
C THR A 120 5.67 -20.81 -4.80
N GLY A 121 4.86 -21.55 -5.57
CA GLY A 121 5.10 -21.78 -6.99
C GLY A 121 4.89 -20.54 -7.84
N GLN A 122 5.79 -20.29 -8.81
CA GLN A 122 5.73 -19.11 -9.68
C GLN A 122 4.39 -18.99 -10.44
N LYS A 123 3.85 -20.11 -10.95
CA LYS A 123 2.55 -20.12 -11.65
C LYS A 123 1.40 -19.66 -10.75
N ALA A 124 1.39 -20.07 -9.48
CA ALA A 124 0.36 -19.70 -8.52
C ALA A 124 0.51 -18.26 -8.00
N LEU A 125 1.72 -17.68 -8.11
CA LEU A 125 2.02 -16.31 -7.70
C LEU A 125 1.83 -15.27 -8.82
N LYS A 126 1.76 -15.74 -10.08
CA LYS A 126 1.50 -14.87 -11.24
C LYS A 126 0.19 -14.13 -11.05
N ASP A 127 0.22 -12.81 -11.17
CA ASP A 127 -0.94 -11.90 -10.98
C ASP A 127 -1.64 -12.04 -9.62
N GLN A 128 -0.95 -12.60 -8.62
CA GLN A 128 -1.43 -12.78 -7.25
C GLN A 128 -0.56 -12.05 -6.22
N THR A 129 0.35 -11.19 -6.69
CA THR A 129 1.26 -10.41 -5.86
C THR A 129 1.15 -8.92 -6.14
N ILE A 130 1.37 -8.13 -5.10
CA ILE A 130 1.45 -6.68 -5.18
C ILE A 130 2.93 -6.31 -5.33
N HIS A 131 3.26 -5.60 -6.41
CA HIS A 131 4.58 -5.05 -6.62
C HIS A 131 4.73 -3.73 -5.85
N VAL A 132 5.74 -3.64 -4.99
CA VAL A 132 5.99 -2.50 -4.10
C VAL A 132 7.36 -1.92 -4.39
N ARG A 133 7.40 -0.59 -4.54
CA ARG A 133 8.62 0.22 -4.52
C ARG A 133 8.77 0.85 -3.14
N LEU A 134 9.95 0.76 -2.55
CA LEU A 134 10.25 1.40 -1.27
C LEU A 134 10.17 2.92 -1.40
N ALA A 135 9.40 3.55 -0.53
CA ALA A 135 9.26 5.00 -0.50
C ALA A 135 10.50 5.69 0.09
N GLY A 136 10.85 6.84 -0.48
CA GLY A 136 11.85 7.78 0.06
C GLY A 136 13.31 7.42 -0.22
N ILE A 137 13.58 6.27 -0.84
CA ILE A 137 14.93 5.80 -1.13
C ILE A 137 15.06 5.35 -2.59
N ASP A 138 16.29 5.39 -3.08
CA ASP A 138 16.66 4.84 -4.38
C ASP A 138 17.92 3.98 -4.20
N ALA A 139 17.89 2.76 -4.72
CA ALA A 139 19.00 1.81 -4.60
C ALA A 139 19.81 1.80 -5.91
N PRO A 140 21.11 1.45 -5.88
CA PRO A 140 21.89 1.33 -7.10
C PRO A 140 21.27 0.29 -8.05
N GLU A 141 21.11 0.68 -9.32
CA GLU A 141 20.43 -0.13 -10.33
C GLU A 141 21.24 -1.37 -10.72
N CYS A 142 20.56 -2.51 -10.80
CA CYS A 142 21.15 -3.76 -11.29
C CYS A 142 21.40 -3.68 -12.81
N ALA A 143 22.25 -4.57 -13.34
CA ALA A 143 22.47 -4.66 -14.78
C ALA A 143 21.14 -4.93 -15.49
N HIS A 144 20.83 -4.09 -16.49
CA HIS A 144 19.61 -4.21 -17.29
C HIS A 144 19.93 -3.99 -18.76
N PHE A 145 19.44 -4.90 -19.62
CA PHE A 145 19.61 -4.93 -21.09
C PHE A 145 20.58 -3.89 -21.67
N GLY A 146 21.85 -4.26 -21.81
CA GLY A 146 22.89 -3.42 -22.42
C GLY A 146 23.51 -2.35 -21.51
N LYS A 147 22.99 -2.14 -20.30
CA LYS A 147 23.59 -1.25 -19.28
C LYS A 147 24.31 -2.06 -18.21
N PRO A 148 25.57 -1.73 -17.89
CA PRO A 148 26.29 -2.38 -16.80
C PRO A 148 25.63 -2.08 -15.45
N ALA A 149 25.79 -2.99 -14.49
CA ALA A 149 25.32 -2.80 -13.13
C ALA A 149 26.01 -1.60 -12.48
N GLN A 150 25.26 -0.82 -11.71
CA GLN A 150 25.86 0.23 -10.88
C GLN A 150 26.68 -0.42 -9.74
N PRO A 151 27.74 0.25 -9.25
CA PRO A 151 28.46 -0.21 -8.06
C PRO A 151 27.51 -0.42 -6.89
N TYR A 152 27.74 -1.46 -6.07
CA TYR A 152 26.91 -1.83 -4.91
C TYR A 152 25.48 -2.31 -5.20
N SER A 153 25.03 -2.38 -6.46
CA SER A 153 23.69 -2.88 -6.82
C SER A 153 23.45 -4.33 -6.37
N ALA A 154 24.42 -5.22 -6.61
CA ALA A 154 24.36 -6.62 -6.18
C ALA A 154 24.31 -6.77 -4.65
N GLU A 155 25.05 -5.92 -3.92
CA GLU A 155 25.06 -5.91 -2.45
C GLU A 155 23.72 -5.41 -1.90
N ALA A 156 23.17 -4.34 -2.47
CA ALA A 156 21.86 -3.81 -2.11
C ALA A 156 20.75 -4.86 -2.32
N LEU A 157 20.75 -5.53 -3.48
CA LEU A 157 19.81 -6.60 -3.77
C LEU A 157 19.95 -7.79 -2.81
N ALA A 158 21.17 -8.23 -2.53
CA ALA A 158 21.44 -9.32 -1.60
C ALA A 158 20.99 -8.98 -0.19
N TRP A 159 21.25 -7.75 0.27
CA TRP A 159 20.81 -7.25 1.56
C TRP A 159 19.28 -7.24 1.67
N LEU A 160 18.59 -6.68 0.67
CA LEU A 160 17.13 -6.61 0.67
C LEU A 160 16.50 -8.00 0.63
N ARG A 161 17.05 -8.92 -0.17
CA ARG A 161 16.65 -10.34 -0.19
C ARG A 161 16.79 -10.99 1.17
N GLY A 162 17.97 -10.92 1.79
CA GLY A 162 18.21 -11.52 3.11
C GLY A 162 17.32 -10.94 4.21
N LYS A 163 16.94 -9.67 4.08
CA LYS A 163 16.09 -8.97 5.06
C LYS A 163 14.61 -9.25 4.90
N LEU A 164 14.10 -9.32 3.67
CA LEU A 164 12.67 -9.34 3.40
C LEU A 164 12.13 -10.66 2.88
N LEU A 165 12.91 -11.42 2.12
CA LEU A 165 12.41 -12.64 1.48
C LEU A 165 11.84 -13.59 2.53
N ASN A 166 10.66 -14.15 2.24
CA ASN A 166 9.97 -15.07 3.13
C ASN A 166 9.68 -14.48 4.53
N ARG A 167 9.43 -13.16 4.61
CA ARG A 167 9.03 -12.51 5.85
C ARG A 167 7.69 -11.80 5.72
N ARG A 168 7.00 -11.72 6.86
CA ARG A 168 5.79 -10.93 7.02
C ARG A 168 6.13 -9.46 7.19
N VAL A 169 5.57 -8.64 6.31
CA VAL A 169 5.77 -7.19 6.28
C VAL A 169 4.43 -6.45 6.34
N ARG A 170 4.50 -5.18 6.73
CA ARG A 170 3.40 -4.21 6.65
C ARG A 170 3.83 -3.08 5.74
N VAL A 171 3.13 -2.91 4.62
CA VAL A 171 3.41 -1.86 3.63
C VAL A 171 2.38 -0.76 3.79
N GLN A 172 2.82 0.43 4.20
CA GLN A 172 1.99 1.63 4.24
C GLN A 172 1.96 2.26 2.86
N LEU A 173 0.77 2.35 2.26
CA LEU A 173 0.59 2.80 0.88
C LEU A 173 0.59 4.33 0.83
N TYR A 174 1.21 4.91 -0.20
CA TYR A 174 1.23 6.36 -0.40
C TYR A 174 0.85 6.79 -1.82
N GLN A 175 1.33 6.06 -2.83
CA GLN A 175 1.03 6.38 -4.21
C GLN A 175 1.05 5.12 -5.06
N ARG A 176 0.32 5.15 -6.18
CA ARG A 176 0.43 4.15 -7.24
C ARG A 176 1.21 4.72 -8.41
N ASP A 177 2.18 3.95 -8.88
CA ASP A 177 3.07 4.30 -9.97
C ASP A 177 2.50 3.85 -11.33
N GLN A 178 2.98 4.45 -12.42
CA GLN A 178 2.63 4.15 -13.80
C GLN A 178 2.91 2.69 -14.18
N TYR A 179 3.94 2.09 -13.58
CA TYR A 179 4.33 0.70 -13.79
C TYR A 179 3.49 -0.31 -12.97
N THR A 180 2.28 0.08 -12.54
CA THR A 180 1.40 -0.74 -11.68
C THR A 180 2.05 -1.17 -10.37
N ARG A 181 3.00 -0.38 -9.86
CA ARG A 181 3.62 -0.57 -8.54
C ARG A 181 2.90 0.29 -7.51
N VAL A 182 2.98 -0.13 -6.25
CA VAL A 182 2.62 0.76 -5.14
C VAL A 182 3.90 1.29 -4.51
N VAL A 183 4.00 2.62 -4.42
CA VAL A 183 5.04 3.29 -3.64
C VAL A 183 4.59 3.28 -2.18
N GLY A 184 5.40 2.67 -1.32
CA GLY A 184 5.02 2.39 0.05
C GLY A 184 6.19 2.27 1.02
N MET A 185 5.94 2.58 2.28
CA MET A 185 6.90 2.29 3.35
C MET A 185 6.72 0.88 3.86
N CYS A 186 7.80 0.11 3.82
CA CYS A 186 7.82 -1.25 4.32
C CYS A 186 8.31 -1.28 5.76
N TRP A 187 7.48 -1.88 6.62
CA TRP A 187 7.78 -2.12 8.02
C TRP A 187 7.75 -3.61 8.31
N TYR A 188 8.66 -4.07 9.15
CA TYR A 188 8.66 -5.44 9.64
C TYR A 188 8.86 -5.47 11.16
N TRP A 189 8.48 -6.57 11.79
CA TRP A 189 8.64 -6.77 13.23
C TRP A 189 9.88 -7.62 13.46
N LYS A 190 10.91 -7.00 14.04
CA LYS A 190 12.12 -7.69 14.49
C LYS A 190 11.83 -8.31 15.85
N TRP A 191 11.98 -9.64 15.93
CA TRP A 191 11.82 -10.43 17.15
C TRP A 191 10.40 -10.33 17.74
N GLY A 192 9.41 -10.00 16.89
CA GLY A 192 8.01 -9.81 17.31
C GLY A 192 7.70 -8.51 18.05
N ILE A 193 8.71 -7.75 18.48
CA ILE A 193 8.54 -6.61 19.41
C ILE A 193 8.91 -5.28 18.77
N TRP A 194 10.00 -5.25 17.98
CA TRP A 194 10.56 -4.00 17.48
C TRP A 194 10.12 -3.73 16.04
N LYS A 195 9.34 -2.67 15.84
CA LYS A 195 8.97 -2.23 14.50
C LYS A 195 10.17 -1.55 13.83
N GLN A 196 10.58 -2.06 12.68
CA GLN A 196 11.71 -1.53 11.91
C GLN A 196 11.27 -1.10 10.51
N ASN A 197 11.87 -0.03 9.99
CA ASN A 197 11.62 0.48 8.65
C ASN A 197 12.75 0.04 7.71
N VAL A 198 12.38 -0.55 6.57
CA VAL A 198 13.36 -1.08 5.61
C VAL A 198 14.14 0.04 4.93
N SER A 199 13.46 1.11 4.50
CA SER A 199 14.10 2.25 3.84
C SER A 199 15.14 2.90 4.74
N LEU A 200 14.80 3.09 6.02
CA LEU A 200 15.72 3.64 7.02
C LEU A 200 16.95 2.74 7.22
N GLU A 201 16.75 1.44 7.39
CA GLU A 201 17.86 0.50 7.55
C GLU A 201 18.79 0.46 6.34
N MET A 202 18.24 0.51 5.11
CA MET A 202 19.04 0.56 3.88
C MET A 202 19.94 1.79 3.81
N LEU A 203 19.44 2.96 4.22
CA LEU A 203 20.24 4.18 4.30
C LEU A 203 21.34 4.07 5.36
N GLN A 204 21.04 3.48 6.52
CA GLN A 204 22.02 3.30 7.61
C GLN A 204 23.20 2.42 7.19
N VAL A 205 22.96 1.38 6.38
CA VAL A 205 24.03 0.52 5.83
C VAL A 205 24.68 1.10 4.56
N GLY A 206 24.22 2.25 4.08
CA GLY A 206 24.77 2.92 2.90
C GLY A 206 24.55 2.15 1.60
N LEU A 207 23.41 1.48 1.45
CA LEU A 207 23.04 0.73 0.23
C LEU A 207 21.93 1.41 -0.59
N ALA A 208 21.56 2.64 -0.22
CA ALA A 208 20.59 3.47 -0.92
C ALA A 208 20.88 4.97 -0.66
N THR A 209 20.36 5.84 -1.53
CA THR A 209 20.31 7.30 -1.35
C THR A 209 18.89 7.75 -1.05
N VAL A 210 18.73 8.95 -0.48
CA VAL A 210 17.40 9.57 -0.37
C VAL A 210 16.97 10.08 -1.74
N TYR A 211 15.80 9.65 -2.20
CA TYR A 211 15.26 10.06 -3.51
C TYR A 211 14.67 11.48 -3.41
N THR A 212 15.25 12.49 -4.06
CA THR A 212 14.88 13.92 -3.91
C THR A 212 14.10 14.53 -5.08
N SER A 213 13.76 13.76 -6.11
CA SER A 213 13.09 14.30 -7.31
C SER A 213 11.59 14.58 -7.10
N ALA A 214 10.99 15.30 -8.05
CA ALA A 214 9.56 15.58 -8.06
C ALA A 214 8.73 14.28 -8.01
N GLY A 215 7.81 14.19 -7.04
CA GLY A 215 7.05 12.97 -6.75
C GLY A 215 7.67 12.07 -5.68
N SER A 216 8.67 12.56 -4.94
CA SER A 216 9.21 11.85 -3.78
C SER A 216 8.16 11.72 -2.65
N VAL A 217 8.23 10.58 -1.96
CA VAL A 217 7.29 10.23 -0.90
C VAL A 217 8.09 9.76 0.31
N TYR A 218 8.03 10.51 1.40
CA TYR A 218 8.81 10.24 2.61
C TYR A 218 7.97 9.94 3.86
N GLY A 219 6.65 9.92 3.74
CA GLY A 219 5.77 9.66 4.88
C GLY A 219 6.03 10.63 6.04
N GLU A 220 6.08 10.09 7.26
CA GLU A 220 6.33 10.85 8.50
C GLU A 220 7.80 10.76 8.97
N ILE A 221 8.69 10.12 8.20
CA ILE A 221 10.08 9.81 8.60
C ILE A 221 11.14 10.48 7.74
N GLU A 222 10.79 11.51 6.97
CA GLU A 222 11.70 12.21 6.06
C GLU A 222 12.99 12.66 6.74
N GLN A 223 12.87 13.31 7.89
CA GLN A 223 14.00 13.80 8.66
C GLN A 223 14.92 12.67 9.13
N ASP A 224 14.35 11.51 9.47
CA ASP A 224 15.13 10.34 9.89
C ASP A 224 15.88 9.72 8.71
N LEU A 225 15.28 9.71 7.50
CA LEU A 225 15.93 9.26 6.28
C LEU A 225 17.13 10.16 5.95
N LEU A 226 16.95 11.48 5.95
CA LEU A 226 18.02 12.46 5.69
C LEU A 226 19.15 12.34 6.72
N LYS A 227 18.82 12.20 8.01
CA LYS A 227 19.80 11.97 9.08
C LYS A 227 20.56 10.66 8.90
N ALA A 228 19.87 9.58 8.53
CA ALA A 228 20.49 8.28 8.30
C ALA A 228 21.47 8.33 7.13
N GLU A 229 21.09 8.96 6.02
CA GLU A 229 21.99 9.14 4.87
C GLU A 229 23.21 9.99 5.23
N LYS A 230 23.01 11.14 5.91
CA LYS A 230 24.12 11.99 6.38
C LYS A 230 25.09 11.22 7.28
N THR A 231 24.56 10.36 8.14
CA THR A 231 25.36 9.53 9.05
C THR A 231 26.12 8.42 8.30
N ALA A 232 25.49 7.78 7.31
CA ALA A 232 26.16 6.76 6.50
C ALA A 232 27.27 7.36 5.62
N ARG A 233 27.06 8.58 5.10
CA ARG A 233 28.07 9.37 4.38
C ARG A 233 29.26 9.72 5.25
N SER A 234 29.02 10.26 6.46
CA SER A 234 30.11 10.63 7.38
C SER A 234 30.93 9.43 7.86
N LYS A 235 30.27 8.29 8.07
CA LYS A 235 30.91 7.03 8.46
C LYS A 235 31.50 6.24 7.29
N LYS A 236 31.35 6.70 6.04
CA LYS A 236 31.82 6.03 4.82
C LYS A 236 31.39 4.55 4.77
N VAL A 237 30.11 4.28 5.00
CA VAL A 237 29.56 2.91 5.01
C VAL A 237 28.98 2.55 3.64
N GLY A 238 29.07 1.27 3.25
CA GLY A 238 28.50 0.79 1.97
C GLY A 238 29.07 1.51 0.76
N MET A 239 28.18 2.02 -0.10
CA MET A 239 28.57 2.75 -1.31
C MET A 239 29.31 4.06 -1.04
N TRP A 240 29.23 4.59 0.19
CA TRP A 240 29.91 5.82 0.58
C TRP A 240 31.42 5.65 0.81
N LYS A 241 31.95 4.41 0.75
CA LYS A 241 33.39 4.12 0.86
C LYS A 241 34.22 4.70 -0.30
N LEU A 242 33.64 4.71 -1.50
CA LEU A 242 34.36 4.99 -2.75
C LEU A 242 34.11 6.39 -3.32
N VAL A 243 33.36 7.24 -2.62
CA VAL A 243 33.09 8.59 -3.12
C VAL A 243 34.38 9.41 -3.09
N LYS A 244 35.04 9.50 -4.26
CA LYS A 244 35.97 10.61 -4.51
C LYS A 244 35.17 11.90 -4.33
N PRO A 245 35.71 12.92 -3.64
CA PRO A 245 35.04 14.20 -3.49
C PRO A 245 34.53 14.69 -4.85
N PHE A 246 33.27 15.13 -4.87
CA PHE A 246 32.50 15.50 -6.06
C PHE A 246 33.13 16.64 -6.88
N ASP A 247 34.20 17.29 -6.38
CA ASP A 247 34.91 18.39 -7.04
C ASP A 247 35.74 18.02 -8.28
N SER A 248 35.77 16.75 -8.70
CA SER A 248 36.58 16.31 -9.85
C SER A 248 35.82 16.11 -11.17
N ILE A 249 34.49 16.32 -11.19
CA ILE A 249 33.71 16.36 -12.44
C ILE A 249 33.50 17.83 -12.83
N LYS A 250 34.59 18.57 -13.09
CA LYS A 250 34.50 19.75 -13.94
C LYS A 250 34.56 19.26 -15.38
N ASN A 251 33.55 19.63 -16.15
CA ASN A 251 33.43 19.44 -17.59
C ASN A 251 34.78 19.64 -18.33
N ASP A 252 35.48 18.57 -18.70
CA ASP A 252 36.44 18.61 -19.81
C ASP A 252 35.66 18.28 -21.08
N GLY A 253 34.85 19.25 -21.52
CA GLY A 253 34.14 19.22 -22.80
C GLY A 253 35.10 19.28 -24.00
N THR A 254 35.98 18.29 -24.13
CA THR A 254 36.79 18.07 -25.33
C THR A 254 36.41 16.73 -25.93
N PRO A 255 35.88 16.68 -27.17
CA PRO A 255 35.62 15.42 -27.83
C PRO A 255 36.97 14.75 -28.12
N LYS A 256 37.21 13.58 -27.53
CA LYS A 256 38.39 12.76 -27.84
C LYS A 256 38.22 12.16 -29.23
N THR A 257 38.86 12.78 -30.22
CA THR A 257 38.98 12.25 -31.57
C THR A 257 39.75 10.92 -31.55
N HIS A 258 39.07 9.81 -31.81
CA HIS A 258 39.73 8.53 -32.05
C HIS A 258 40.49 8.60 -33.39
N ARG A 259 41.82 8.79 -33.35
CA ARG A 259 42.68 8.54 -34.50
C ARG A 259 42.88 7.05 -34.65
N ASN A 260 42.28 6.47 -35.70
CA ASN A 260 42.58 5.12 -36.17
C ASN A 260 44.08 5.03 -36.50
N ARG A 261 44.81 4.20 -35.75
CA ARG A 261 46.15 3.78 -36.12
C ARG A 261 46.02 2.55 -37.02
N THR A 262 46.17 2.76 -38.32
CA THR A 262 46.34 1.69 -39.30
C THR A 262 47.68 0.98 -39.01
N CYS A 263 47.63 -0.30 -38.64
CA CYS A 263 48.80 -1.16 -38.61
C CYS A 263 49.27 -1.40 -40.04
N ARG A 264 50.41 -0.81 -40.41
CA ARG A 264 51.12 -1.10 -41.65
C ARG A 264 51.85 -2.43 -41.45
N VAL A 265 51.33 -3.50 -42.06
CA VAL A 265 52.06 -4.77 -42.20
C VAL A 265 52.97 -4.62 -43.41
N THR A 266 54.27 -4.45 -43.18
CA THR A 266 55.28 -4.50 -44.24
C THR A 266 55.63 -5.97 -44.47
N ILE A 267 55.16 -6.53 -45.59
CA ILE A 267 55.62 -7.83 -46.08
C ILE A 267 56.91 -7.58 -46.88
N LEU A 268 58.04 -8.07 -46.38
CA LEU A 268 59.30 -8.13 -47.12
C LEU A 268 59.33 -9.45 -47.89
N PHE A 269 59.14 -9.40 -49.21
CA PHE A 269 59.50 -10.50 -50.10
C PHE A 269 61.00 -10.40 -50.40
N LEU A 270 61.78 -11.40 -49.98
CA LEU A 270 63.13 -11.61 -50.47
C LEU A 270 63.06 -12.57 -51.66
N ALA A 271 63.63 -12.12 -52.77
CA ALA A 271 63.90 -12.92 -53.95
C ALA A 271 65.16 -13.77 -53.73
N ASN A 272 65.06 -15.06 -54.07
CA ASN A 272 66.07 -15.86 -54.76
C ASN A 272 65.45 -17.20 -55.16
#